data_AF-A0A8X8CQL5-F1
#
_entry.id   AF-A0A8X8CQL5-F1
#
_cell.length_a   1.000
_cell.length_b   1.000
_cell.length_c   1.000
_cell.angle_alpha   90.00
_cell.angle_beta   90.00
_cell.angle_gamma   90.00
#
_symmetry.space_group_name_H-M   'P 1'
#
loop_
_entity.id
_entity.type
_entity.pdbx_description
1 polymer ?
#
loop_
_entity_poly.entity_id
_entity_poly.type
_entity_poly.pdbx_seq_one_letter_code
_entity_poly.pdbx_strand_id
1 'polypeptide(L)'
;MQGGQGSFIGRFCVVSVICKDICVILRRCLHCTLSLLLVPAAELLIFWLGKLITDCINWMKVHPVFHTQQCTDVPTTHYNQAARFQEASKNGNLIPLYRYIFSDHLTPVLAYRCLVREDDRDAPSFLFESVEPGLDASTVGRYSFVGAQPRMEIVAKENMVTIMDHYEGRRMEEIVEDPMEVPRKIMEGWKPQLIDELPEAFCGGWVGYFSYDTVRYVEKKKLPFSSAPPDDRNLPDVHLGLYDDVIVFDHVEKKACVIHWVQLDRFSSVKEAYEDGMNRLESILSRVHDIAPPRLPAGSIKLFTRLFGPKLENSNMTSEEYKDAVLQAKDHILAGDIFQIVLSQRFERRTFADPFEIYRALRVVNPSPYMTYLQARGCILVASSPEILTRVKKEKITNRPLAGTVRRGKTPKEDLMLEKELLNDQKQCAEHIMLVDLGRNDVGKVSKPGSVKVEKLMNIERYSHVMHISSTVTGELLDNLTRWDVLRAALPVGTVSGAPKVKAMELIDQLEVTRRGPYSGGFGGISFSGDMDIALALRTIVFPTSSRYDTMYSYKDRNTRREWVAHLQAGAGIVADSDPADEHRECENKAAALARAIDLAESAFLKK
;
A
#
# COMPACT_ATOMS: atom_id res chain seq x y z
N MET A 1 -12.03 -4.88 54.59
CA MET A 1 -12.89 -6.04 54.93
C MET A 1 -14.05 -6.01 53.94
N GLN A 2 -13.86 -6.53 52.73
CA GLN A 2 -14.00 -7.94 52.28
C GLN A 2 -15.46 -8.20 51.83
N GLY A 3 -15.78 -8.61 50.60
CA GLY A 3 -14.96 -8.90 49.42
C GLY A 3 -15.71 -9.84 48.45
N GLY A 4 -15.71 -9.50 47.16
CA GLY A 4 -15.64 -10.40 46.00
C GLY A 4 -16.80 -11.35 45.67
N GLN A 5 -17.47 -11.13 44.53
CA GLN A 5 -17.90 -12.19 43.59
C GLN A 5 -18.43 -11.57 42.29
N GLY A 6 -17.49 -11.21 41.41
CA GLY A 6 -17.77 -10.72 40.07
C GLY A 6 -16.85 -11.41 39.07
N SER A 7 -16.89 -12.74 39.00
CA SER A 7 -16.12 -13.51 38.01
C SER A 7 -16.51 -15.00 37.96
N PHE A 8 -17.70 -15.41 37.47
CA PHE A 8 -17.92 -16.86 37.22
C PHE A 8 -19.01 -17.22 36.19
N ILE A 9 -19.45 -16.31 35.30
CA ILE A 9 -20.52 -16.63 34.31
C ILE A 9 -19.97 -17.02 32.93
N GLY A 10 -18.67 -16.88 32.68
CA GLY A 10 -18.04 -17.27 31.39
C GLY A 10 -17.37 -18.64 31.34
N ARG A 11 -17.46 -19.49 32.38
CA ARG A 11 -16.67 -20.73 32.48
C ARG A 11 -17.43 -22.06 32.42
N PHE A 12 -18.76 -22.07 32.34
CA PHE A 12 -19.52 -23.33 32.39
C PHE A 12 -20.02 -23.88 31.04
N CYS A 13 -20.01 -23.09 29.96
CA CYS A 13 -20.37 -23.61 28.63
C CYS A 13 -19.26 -24.46 27.99
N VAL A 14 -18.02 -24.37 28.51
CA VAL A 14 -16.83 -25.05 27.99
C VAL A 14 -16.58 -26.41 28.68
N VAL A 15 -17.22 -26.69 29.82
CA VAL A 15 -17.01 -27.94 30.59
C VAL A 15 -17.80 -29.13 30.02
N SER A 16 -18.94 -28.88 29.36
CA SER A 16 -19.80 -29.95 28.80
C SER A 16 -19.16 -30.67 27.59
N VAL A 17 -18.46 -29.93 26.72
CA VAL A 17 -17.82 -30.49 25.53
C VAL A 17 -16.50 -31.19 25.91
N ILE A 18 -15.73 -30.59 26.81
CA ILE A 18 -14.45 -31.14 27.29
C ILE A 18 -14.64 -32.46 28.07
N CYS A 19 -15.72 -32.62 28.84
CA CYS A 19 -15.99 -33.87 29.57
C CYS A 19 -16.36 -35.06 28.66
N LYS A 20 -16.99 -34.83 27.50
CA LYS A 20 -17.30 -35.91 26.55
C LYS A 20 -16.05 -36.41 25.84
N ASP A 21 -15.16 -35.51 25.44
CA ASP A 21 -13.92 -35.86 24.73
C ASP A 21 -12.88 -36.50 25.65
N ILE A 22 -12.77 -36.05 26.92
CA ILE A 22 -11.92 -36.68 27.93
C ILE A 22 -12.37 -38.12 28.24
N CYS A 23 -13.69 -38.40 28.26
CA CYS A 23 -14.20 -39.76 28.49
C CYS A 23 -13.88 -40.73 27.33
N VAL A 24 -13.82 -40.22 26.09
CA VAL A 24 -13.46 -41.00 24.89
C VAL A 24 -11.94 -41.23 24.83
N ILE A 25 -11.14 -40.23 25.21
CA ILE A 25 -9.68 -40.33 25.30
C ILE A 25 -9.26 -41.29 26.42
N LEU A 26 -9.86 -41.21 27.61
CA LEU A 26 -9.59 -42.13 28.71
C LEU A 26 -9.99 -43.58 28.40
N ARG A 27 -11.10 -43.81 27.67
CA ARG A 27 -11.48 -45.15 27.21
C ARG A 27 -10.52 -45.74 26.16
N ARG A 28 -9.89 -44.91 25.33
CA ARG A 28 -8.88 -45.34 24.36
C ARG A 28 -7.51 -45.57 24.99
N CYS A 29 -7.12 -44.78 25.99
CA CYS A 29 -5.86 -44.96 26.72
C CYS A 29 -5.83 -46.23 27.59
N LEU A 30 -6.98 -46.68 28.11
CA LEU A 30 -7.06 -47.93 28.89
C LEU A 30 -6.93 -49.23 28.06
N HIS A 31 -6.93 -49.16 26.73
CA HIS A 31 -6.73 -50.34 25.86
C HIS A 31 -5.29 -50.52 25.37
N CYS A 32 -4.39 -49.56 25.62
CA CYS A 32 -2.99 -49.62 25.18
C CYS A 32 -2.06 -49.20 26.30
N THR A 33 -1.84 -50.05 27.31
CA THR A 33 -0.54 -50.32 27.95
C THR A 33 -0.73 -51.22 29.17
N LEU A 34 -0.16 -52.42 29.11
CA LEU A 34 0.18 -53.23 30.29
C LEU A 34 1.35 -52.55 31.02
N SER A 35 1.17 -52.04 32.23
CA SER A 35 2.17 -52.10 33.32
C SER A 35 1.56 -51.62 34.64
N LEU A 36 1.85 -52.37 35.71
CA LEU A 36 1.39 -52.14 37.07
C LEU A 36 1.88 -50.81 37.67
N LEU A 37 1.15 -50.35 38.69
CA LEU A 37 1.38 -49.20 39.60
C LEU A 37 0.66 -47.91 39.21
N LEU A 38 -0.66 -47.82 39.45
CA LEU A 38 -1.41 -46.58 39.80
C LEU A 38 -2.92 -46.82 40.07
N VAL A 39 -3.31 -47.99 40.57
CA VAL A 39 -4.74 -48.37 40.75
C VAL A 39 -5.49 -47.63 41.89
N PRO A 40 -4.89 -47.19 43.02
CA PRO A 40 -5.69 -46.60 44.11
C PRO A 40 -6.19 -45.16 43.86
N ALA A 41 -5.57 -44.40 42.96
CA ALA A 41 -5.92 -42.99 42.73
C ALA A 41 -7.07 -42.79 41.72
N ALA A 42 -7.28 -43.76 40.82
CA ALA A 42 -8.31 -43.69 39.79
C ALA A 42 -9.73 -43.95 40.34
N GLU A 43 -9.87 -44.83 41.34
CA GLU A 43 -11.17 -45.16 41.94
C GLU A 43 -11.77 -44.02 42.78
N LEU A 44 -10.91 -43.26 43.48
CA LEU A 44 -11.31 -42.06 44.24
C LEU A 44 -11.80 -40.92 43.34
N LEU A 45 -11.20 -40.77 42.15
CA LEU A 45 -11.58 -39.75 41.17
C LEU A 45 -12.94 -40.05 40.51
N ILE A 46 -13.19 -41.33 40.20
CA ILE A 46 -14.45 -41.81 39.63
C ILE A 46 -15.61 -41.63 40.62
N PHE A 47 -15.37 -41.88 41.92
CA PHE A 47 -16.38 -41.69 42.96
C PHE A 47 -16.78 -40.21 43.14
N TRP A 48 -15.81 -39.29 43.09
CA TRP A 48 -16.08 -37.84 43.19
C TRP A 48 -16.79 -37.27 41.95
N LEU A 49 -16.40 -37.71 40.75
CA LEU A 49 -17.06 -37.31 39.50
C LEU A 49 -18.50 -37.82 39.42
N GLY A 50 -18.78 -39.03 39.88
CA GLY A 50 -20.13 -39.59 39.94
C GLY A 50 -21.07 -38.81 40.86
N LYS A 51 -20.55 -38.33 42.00
CA LYS A 51 -21.33 -37.52 42.96
C LYS A 51 -21.69 -36.15 42.37
N LEU A 52 -20.74 -35.49 41.71
CA LEU A 52 -20.93 -34.18 41.08
C LEU A 52 -21.98 -34.20 39.95
N ILE A 53 -21.99 -35.28 39.15
CA ILE A 53 -22.96 -35.47 38.06
C ILE A 53 -24.37 -35.71 38.64
N THR A 54 -24.48 -36.49 39.72
CA THR A 54 -25.76 -36.79 40.36
C THR A 54 -26.38 -35.53 40.98
N ASP A 55 -25.56 -34.67 41.60
CA ASP A 55 -26.00 -33.39 42.16
C ASP A 55 -26.45 -32.41 41.07
N CYS A 56 -25.77 -32.38 39.92
CA CYS A 56 -26.19 -31.57 38.75
C CYS A 56 -27.53 -32.04 38.16
N ILE A 57 -27.74 -33.36 38.05
CA ILE A 57 -28.99 -33.94 37.53
C ILE A 57 -30.16 -33.65 38.48
N ASN A 58 -29.94 -33.72 39.80
CA ASN A 58 -30.96 -33.38 40.79
C ASN A 58 -31.29 -31.89 40.79
N TRP A 59 -30.31 -31.01 40.58
CA TRP A 59 -30.54 -29.57 40.44
C TRP A 59 -31.38 -29.22 39.19
N MET A 60 -31.11 -29.87 38.05
CA MET A 60 -31.89 -29.68 36.82
C MET A 60 -33.35 -30.18 36.92
N LYS A 61 -33.66 -31.10 37.83
CA LYS A 61 -35.04 -31.60 38.06
C LYS A 61 -35.91 -30.65 38.88
N VAL A 62 -35.33 -29.74 39.66
CA VAL A 62 -36.05 -28.87 40.62
C VAL A 62 -36.40 -27.50 40.02
N HIS A 63 -35.86 -27.15 38.84
CA HIS A 63 -36.09 -25.85 38.18
C HIS A 63 -36.50 -25.99 36.71
N PRO A 64 -37.79 -26.27 36.41
CA PRO A 64 -38.27 -26.40 35.04
C PRO A 64 -38.79 -25.05 34.52
N VAL A 65 -37.92 -24.20 33.99
CA VAL A 65 -38.35 -23.09 33.12
C VAL A 65 -37.34 -22.91 32.02
N PHE A 66 -37.52 -23.58 30.89
CA PHE A 66 -37.24 -23.04 29.56
C PHE A 66 -38.09 -23.81 28.54
N HIS A 67 -38.98 -23.07 27.89
CA HIS A 67 -39.82 -23.55 26.80
C HIS A 67 -38.97 -24.22 25.71
N THR A 68 -39.37 -25.43 25.32
CA THR A 68 -39.01 -26.04 24.05
C THR A 68 -39.61 -25.21 22.92
N GLN A 69 -38.83 -24.28 22.37
CA GLN A 69 -39.07 -23.77 21.03
C GLN A 69 -38.52 -24.82 20.06
N GLN A 70 -39.43 -25.41 19.28
CA GLN A 70 -39.09 -26.14 18.07
C GLN A 70 -38.12 -25.29 17.25
N CYS A 71 -37.03 -25.89 16.76
CA CYS A 71 -36.17 -25.29 15.75
C CYS A 71 -36.98 -25.11 14.46
N THR A 72 -37.72 -24.01 14.38
CA THR A 72 -38.21 -23.44 13.13
C THR A 72 -37.08 -22.60 12.54
N ASP A 73 -36.63 -23.00 11.36
CA ASP A 73 -35.89 -22.23 10.36
C ASP A 73 -34.76 -21.31 10.85
N VAL A 74 -33.53 -21.72 10.59
CA VAL A 74 -32.40 -20.80 10.48
C VAL A 74 -32.74 -19.80 9.36
N PRO A 75 -32.79 -18.47 9.63
CA PRO A 75 -33.01 -17.51 8.56
C PRO A 75 -31.86 -17.61 7.58
N THR A 76 -32.20 -17.91 6.34
CA THR A 76 -31.36 -17.94 5.16
C THR A 76 -30.57 -16.63 5.01
N THR A 77 -29.29 -16.62 5.37
CA THR A 77 -28.37 -15.49 5.14
C THR A 77 -28.31 -15.07 3.67
N HIS A 78 -28.45 -16.01 2.74
CA HIS A 78 -28.54 -15.74 1.29
C HIS A 78 -29.80 -14.97 0.87
N TYR A 79 -30.93 -15.16 1.55
CA TYR A 79 -32.19 -14.50 1.18
C TYR A 79 -32.18 -13.01 1.55
N ASN A 80 -31.39 -12.65 2.58
CA ASN A 80 -31.20 -11.26 2.99
C ASN A 80 -30.26 -10.50 2.03
N GLN A 81 -29.22 -11.15 1.49
CA GLN A 81 -28.27 -10.49 0.59
C GLN A 81 -28.88 -10.11 -0.76
N ALA A 82 -29.68 -11.00 -1.36
CA ALA A 82 -30.41 -10.69 -2.60
C ALA A 82 -31.41 -9.53 -2.41
N ALA A 83 -32.14 -9.52 -1.30
CA ALA A 83 -33.08 -8.44 -0.98
C ALA A 83 -32.36 -7.09 -0.77
N ARG A 84 -31.22 -7.09 -0.06
CA ARG A 84 -30.37 -5.90 0.12
C ARG A 84 -29.81 -5.37 -1.20
N PHE A 85 -29.32 -6.26 -2.07
CA PHE A 85 -28.84 -5.90 -3.40
C PHE A 85 -29.96 -5.27 -4.25
N GLN A 86 -31.16 -5.86 -4.21
CA GLN A 86 -32.34 -5.34 -4.88
C GLN A 86 -32.82 -3.99 -4.34
N GLU A 87 -32.57 -3.68 -3.07
CA GLU A 87 -32.87 -2.36 -2.51
C GLU A 87 -31.80 -1.33 -2.90
N ALA A 88 -30.52 -1.69 -2.81
CA ALA A 88 -29.41 -0.86 -3.25
C ALA A 88 -29.51 -0.49 -4.74
N SER A 89 -30.03 -1.39 -5.58
CA SER A 89 -30.22 -1.15 -7.02
C SER A 89 -31.25 -0.09 -7.38
N LYS A 90 -32.13 0.28 -6.44
CA LYS A 90 -33.08 1.38 -6.66
C LYS A 90 -32.41 2.75 -6.56
N ASN A 91 -31.31 2.84 -5.81
CA ASN A 91 -30.66 4.12 -5.45
C ASN A 91 -29.28 4.30 -6.11
N GLY A 92 -28.75 3.29 -6.80
CA GLY A 92 -27.49 3.38 -7.53
C GLY A 92 -27.29 2.25 -8.54
N ASN A 93 -26.27 2.40 -9.38
CA ASN A 93 -25.96 1.48 -10.48
C ASN A 93 -24.61 0.77 -10.31
N LEU A 94 -23.88 1.02 -9.22
CA LEU A 94 -22.65 0.31 -8.88
C LEU A 94 -22.77 -0.20 -7.44
N ILE A 95 -22.98 -1.51 -7.27
CA ILE A 95 -23.36 -2.11 -5.98
C ILE A 95 -22.28 -3.08 -5.51
N PRO A 96 -21.81 -2.97 -4.27
CA PRO A 96 -20.83 -3.89 -3.73
C PRO A 96 -21.52 -5.19 -3.25
N LEU A 97 -20.94 -6.32 -3.62
CA LEU A 97 -21.13 -7.61 -2.98
C LEU A 97 -19.87 -7.91 -2.17
N TYR A 98 -20.02 -8.50 -0.99
CA TYR A 98 -18.86 -8.75 -0.12
C TYR A 98 -19.06 -9.99 0.76
N ARG A 99 -17.93 -10.54 1.23
CA ARG A 99 -17.89 -11.57 2.26
C ARG A 99 -16.72 -11.31 3.22
N TYR A 100 -16.98 -11.38 4.52
CA TYR A 100 -15.93 -11.41 5.53
C TYR A 100 -15.43 -12.83 5.77
N ILE A 101 -14.12 -12.98 5.87
CA ILE A 101 -13.42 -14.23 6.12
C ILE A 101 -12.37 -14.02 7.21
N PHE A 102 -11.96 -15.10 7.89
CA PHE A 102 -10.87 -15.03 8.86
C PHE A 102 -9.54 -14.76 8.16
N SER A 103 -8.69 -13.93 8.76
CA SER A 103 -7.36 -13.59 8.24
C SER A 103 -6.21 -14.19 9.07
N ASP A 104 -6.48 -15.22 9.85
CA ASP A 104 -5.51 -15.88 10.73
C ASP A 104 -4.51 -16.75 9.96
N HIS A 105 -4.97 -17.45 8.92
CA HIS A 105 -4.12 -18.21 7.99
C HIS A 105 -3.83 -17.49 6.68
N LEU A 106 -4.61 -16.45 6.36
CA LEU A 106 -4.48 -15.65 5.15
C LEU A 106 -3.81 -14.32 5.47
N THR A 107 -2.57 -14.15 5.02
CA THR A 107 -1.87 -12.85 5.09
C THR A 107 -2.04 -12.09 3.77
N PRO A 108 -1.89 -10.74 3.76
CA PRO A 108 -1.94 -9.97 2.51
C PRO A 108 -0.95 -10.48 1.45
N VAL A 109 0.26 -10.87 1.88
CA VAL A 109 1.31 -11.44 1.02
C VAL A 109 0.87 -12.77 0.40
N LEU A 110 0.21 -13.62 1.17
CA LEU A 110 -0.29 -14.91 0.67
C LEU A 110 -1.48 -14.70 -0.28
N ALA A 111 -2.43 -13.83 0.10
CA ALA A 111 -3.58 -13.51 -0.73
C ALA A 111 -3.16 -12.95 -2.10
N TYR A 112 -2.18 -12.05 -2.13
CA TYR A 112 -1.61 -11.55 -3.39
C TYR A 112 -1.17 -12.70 -4.30
N ARG A 113 -0.50 -13.72 -3.74
CA ARG A 113 0.00 -14.86 -4.53
C ARG A 113 -1.06 -15.88 -4.90
N CYS A 114 -2.16 -15.97 -4.14
CA CYS A 114 -3.36 -16.68 -4.59
C CYS A 114 -4.00 -16.00 -5.81
N LEU A 115 -3.88 -14.66 -5.90
CA LEU A 115 -4.45 -13.87 -6.99
C LEU A 115 -3.51 -13.68 -8.19
N VAL A 116 -2.20 -13.78 -8.00
CA VAL A 116 -1.21 -13.54 -9.06
C VAL A 116 -0.12 -14.61 -9.02
N ARG A 117 -0.06 -15.41 -10.08
CA ARG A 117 0.97 -16.45 -10.24
C ARG A 117 2.36 -15.80 -10.34
N GLU A 118 3.40 -16.54 -9.98
CA GLU A 118 4.78 -16.02 -9.97
C GLU A 118 5.29 -15.63 -11.37
N ASP A 119 4.81 -16.31 -12.40
CA ASP A 119 5.13 -16.10 -13.81
C ASP A 119 4.28 -15.01 -14.49
N ASP A 120 3.18 -14.60 -13.88
CA ASP A 120 2.23 -13.63 -14.45
C ASP A 120 2.67 -12.19 -14.18
N ARG A 121 3.75 -11.79 -14.87
CA ARG A 121 4.47 -10.53 -14.62
C ARG A 121 3.83 -9.31 -15.26
N ASP A 122 3.02 -9.54 -16.30
CA ASP A 122 2.34 -8.50 -17.06
C ASP A 122 0.87 -8.32 -16.67
N ALA A 123 0.34 -9.16 -15.77
CA ALA A 123 -0.98 -8.97 -15.17
C ALA A 123 -0.95 -7.83 -14.14
N PRO A 124 -1.67 -6.73 -14.38
CA PRO A 124 -1.69 -5.62 -13.45
C PRO A 124 -2.31 -6.02 -12.12
N SER A 125 -1.66 -5.62 -11.04
CA SER A 125 -2.02 -6.05 -9.69
C SER A 125 -1.32 -5.20 -8.67
N PHE A 126 -1.85 -5.15 -7.45
CA PHE A 126 -1.28 -4.39 -6.36
C PHE A 126 -1.42 -5.09 -5.01
N LEU A 127 -0.45 -4.84 -4.15
CA LEU A 127 -0.48 -5.07 -2.72
C LEU A 127 -0.02 -3.80 -2.02
N PHE A 128 -0.94 -3.17 -1.29
CA PHE A 128 -0.67 -1.99 -0.49
C PHE A 128 -0.75 -2.34 1.00
N GLU A 129 0.31 -2.02 1.72
CA GLU A 129 0.40 -2.15 3.17
C GLU A 129 0.84 -0.81 3.76
N SER A 130 0.61 -0.61 5.06
CA SER A 130 0.96 0.62 5.74
C SER A 130 1.59 0.33 7.10
N VAL A 131 2.55 1.16 7.49
CA VAL A 131 3.12 1.20 8.83
C VAL A 131 3.05 2.63 9.34
N GLU A 132 2.32 2.84 10.43
CA GLU A 132 2.11 4.14 11.03
C GLU A 132 3.27 4.49 11.97
N PRO A 133 3.85 5.71 11.86
CA PRO A 133 4.86 6.18 12.80
C PRO A 133 4.21 6.43 14.17
N GLY A 134 4.79 5.84 15.22
CA GLY A 134 4.38 6.05 16.60
C GLY A 134 5.44 6.78 17.41
N LEU A 135 5.06 7.26 18.61
CA LEU A 135 5.98 7.98 19.52
C LEU A 135 7.17 7.10 19.95
N ASP A 136 6.88 5.86 20.37
CA ASP A 136 7.88 4.91 20.87
C ASP A 136 8.26 3.85 19.83
N ALA A 137 7.26 3.32 19.10
CA ALA A 137 7.44 2.30 18.09
C ALA A 137 6.45 2.48 16.95
N SER A 138 6.88 2.16 15.73
CA SER A 138 5.98 2.08 14.58
C SER A 138 5.01 0.91 14.72
N THR A 139 3.76 1.11 14.30
CA THR A 139 2.71 0.09 14.33
C THR A 139 2.27 -0.25 12.93
N VAL A 140 1.90 -1.50 12.68
CA VAL A 140 1.26 -1.86 11.40
C VAL A 140 -0.05 -1.08 11.29
N GLY A 141 -0.27 -0.42 10.16
CA GLY A 141 -1.51 0.30 9.87
C GLY A 141 -2.69 -0.65 9.88
N ARG A 142 -3.89 -0.14 10.13
CA ARG A 142 -5.08 -1.00 10.32
C ARG A 142 -5.41 -1.85 9.09
N TYR A 143 -5.21 -1.29 7.89
CA TYR A 143 -5.66 -1.92 6.65
C TYR A 143 -4.53 -2.32 5.71
N SER A 144 -4.77 -3.35 4.91
CA SER A 144 -3.98 -3.68 3.72
C SER A 144 -4.90 -4.08 2.58
N PHE A 145 -4.48 -3.80 1.35
CA PHE A 145 -5.32 -3.91 0.17
C PHE A 145 -4.64 -4.78 -0.87
N VAL A 146 -5.40 -5.70 -1.47
CA VAL A 146 -4.94 -6.58 -2.53
C VAL A 146 -5.93 -6.54 -3.68
N GLY A 147 -5.45 -6.32 -4.89
CA GLY A 147 -6.24 -6.40 -6.12
C GLY A 147 -5.40 -6.94 -7.26
N ALA A 148 -6.02 -7.64 -8.19
CA ALA A 148 -5.36 -8.23 -9.35
C ALA A 148 -6.32 -8.29 -10.53
N GLN A 149 -5.77 -8.30 -11.74
CA GLN A 149 -6.52 -8.51 -12.98
C GLN A 149 -7.68 -7.50 -13.11
N PRO A 150 -7.37 -6.20 -13.25
CA PRO A 150 -8.39 -5.17 -13.30
C PRO A 150 -9.37 -5.42 -14.44
N ARG A 151 -10.62 -4.97 -14.29
CA ARG A 151 -11.63 -5.03 -15.35
C ARG A 151 -11.17 -4.24 -16.58
N MET A 152 -10.56 -3.09 -16.34
CA MET A 152 -10.13 -2.17 -17.39
C MET A 152 -8.77 -1.58 -17.05
N GLU A 153 -7.98 -1.26 -18.07
CA GLU A 153 -6.73 -0.53 -17.93
C GLU A 153 -6.73 0.72 -18.80
N ILE A 154 -6.05 1.76 -18.30
CA ILE A 154 -5.71 2.96 -19.05
C ILE A 154 -4.19 3.11 -19.00
N VAL A 155 -3.57 3.15 -20.17
CA VAL A 155 -2.12 3.32 -20.33
C VAL A 155 -1.88 4.53 -21.21
N ALA A 156 -1.26 5.56 -20.63
CA ALA A 156 -0.89 6.76 -21.37
C ALA A 156 0.61 6.78 -21.63
N LYS A 157 0.99 7.06 -22.88
CA LYS A 157 2.35 7.40 -23.27
C LYS A 157 2.30 8.62 -24.17
N GLU A 158 2.81 9.73 -23.64
CA GLU A 158 2.62 11.06 -24.21
C GLU A 158 1.11 11.24 -24.50
N ASN A 159 0.72 11.74 -25.68
CA ASN A 159 -0.70 11.93 -25.96
C ASN A 159 -1.41 10.65 -26.43
N MET A 160 -0.72 9.51 -26.56
CA MET A 160 -1.35 8.25 -26.93
C MET A 160 -1.89 7.53 -25.70
N VAL A 161 -3.22 7.36 -25.63
CA VAL A 161 -3.89 6.61 -24.57
C VAL A 161 -4.43 5.31 -25.13
N THR A 162 -4.02 4.19 -24.53
CA THR A 162 -4.57 2.86 -24.79
C THR A 162 -5.54 2.50 -23.67
N ILE A 163 -6.78 2.19 -24.03
CA ILE A 163 -7.82 1.69 -23.12
C ILE A 163 -8.03 0.21 -23.42
N MET A 164 -7.89 -0.64 -22.42
CA MET A 164 -8.11 -2.08 -22.53
C MET A 164 -9.24 -2.49 -21.60
N ASP A 165 -10.40 -2.82 -22.15
CA ASP A 165 -11.53 -3.41 -21.42
C ASP A 165 -11.41 -4.94 -21.50
N HIS A 166 -10.99 -5.55 -20.40
CA HIS A 166 -10.79 -7.00 -20.32
C HIS A 166 -12.09 -7.76 -20.17
N TYR A 167 -13.18 -7.10 -19.77
CA TYR A 167 -14.49 -7.72 -19.71
C TYR A 167 -15.11 -7.82 -21.11
N GLU A 168 -15.04 -6.74 -21.89
CA GLU A 168 -15.53 -6.74 -23.27
C GLU A 168 -14.54 -7.36 -24.27
N GLY A 169 -13.30 -7.62 -23.84
CA GLY A 169 -12.22 -8.09 -24.72
C GLY A 169 -11.83 -7.04 -25.77
N ARG A 170 -11.99 -5.76 -25.43
CA ARG A 170 -11.83 -4.64 -26.37
C ARG A 170 -10.58 -3.82 -26.05
N ARG A 171 -9.84 -3.45 -27.10
CA ARG A 171 -8.72 -2.51 -27.03
C ARG A 171 -9.01 -1.30 -27.92
N MET A 172 -8.76 -0.10 -27.39
CA MET A 172 -8.89 1.15 -28.12
C MET A 172 -7.64 2.00 -27.91
N GLU A 173 -7.31 2.78 -28.93
CA GLU A 173 -6.26 3.79 -28.87
C GLU A 173 -6.87 5.13 -29.28
N GLU A 174 -6.57 6.17 -28.53
CA GLU A 174 -6.98 7.53 -28.85
C GLU A 174 -5.89 8.53 -28.49
N ILE A 175 -5.86 9.63 -29.23
CA ILE A 175 -4.99 10.76 -28.89
C ILE A 175 -5.75 11.66 -27.92
N VAL A 176 -5.23 11.77 -26.70
CA VAL A 176 -5.85 12.53 -25.61
C VAL A 176 -4.84 13.52 -25.06
N GLU A 177 -5.30 14.75 -24.87
CA GLU A 177 -4.48 15.85 -24.37
C GLU A 177 -4.20 15.77 -22.86
N ASP A 178 -5.10 15.18 -22.10
CA ASP A 178 -4.95 14.88 -20.67
C ASP A 178 -5.52 13.47 -20.39
N PRO A 179 -4.67 12.47 -20.11
CA PRO A 179 -5.13 11.10 -19.87
C PRO A 179 -5.96 10.95 -18.60
N MET A 180 -5.90 11.89 -17.63
CA MET A 180 -6.70 11.85 -16.41
C MET A 180 -8.19 12.15 -16.66
N GLU A 181 -8.54 12.72 -17.81
CA GLU A 181 -9.94 12.92 -18.20
C GLU A 181 -10.62 11.62 -18.65
N VAL A 182 -9.86 10.62 -19.09
CA VAL A 182 -10.38 9.32 -19.52
C VAL A 182 -11.06 8.55 -18.37
N PRO A 183 -10.39 8.25 -17.24
CA PRO A 183 -11.04 7.57 -16.13
C PRO A 183 -12.16 8.42 -15.51
N ARG A 184 -12.03 9.76 -15.52
CA ARG A 184 -13.10 10.68 -15.11
C ARG A 184 -14.37 10.44 -15.91
N LYS A 185 -14.28 10.48 -17.25
CA LYS A 185 -15.41 10.25 -18.16
C LYS A 185 -16.01 8.86 -18.02
N ILE A 186 -15.17 7.83 -17.83
CA ILE A 186 -15.65 6.46 -17.64
C ILE A 186 -16.49 6.34 -16.36
N MET A 187 -16.13 7.07 -15.30
CA MET A 187 -16.88 7.10 -14.05
C MET A 187 -18.12 8.00 -14.09
N GLU A 188 -18.33 8.78 -15.15
CA GLU A 188 -19.49 9.67 -15.24
C GLU A 188 -20.79 8.85 -15.25
N GLY A 189 -21.74 9.27 -14.40
CA GLY A 189 -23.03 8.58 -14.26
C GLY A 189 -22.99 7.36 -13.34
N TRP A 190 -21.83 6.91 -12.85
CA TRP A 190 -21.78 5.91 -11.79
C TRP A 190 -22.26 6.51 -10.48
N LYS A 191 -23.13 5.77 -9.79
CA LYS A 191 -23.73 6.09 -8.49
C LYS A 191 -23.45 4.93 -7.53
N PRO A 192 -22.22 4.86 -6.98
CA PRO A 192 -21.82 3.77 -6.10
C PRO A 192 -22.65 3.75 -4.83
N GLN A 193 -23.15 2.58 -4.44
CA GLN A 193 -23.88 2.40 -3.19
C GLN A 193 -22.90 2.17 -2.04
N LEU A 194 -22.78 3.17 -1.16
CA LEU A 194 -21.99 3.09 0.06
C LEU A 194 -22.87 2.50 1.17
N ILE A 195 -22.48 1.32 1.65
CA ILE A 195 -23.18 0.60 2.71
C ILE A 195 -22.31 0.55 3.97
N ASP A 196 -22.92 0.64 5.14
CA ASP A 196 -22.22 0.74 6.43
C ASP A 196 -21.41 -0.51 6.77
N GLU A 197 -21.73 -1.66 6.16
CA GLU A 197 -21.01 -2.91 6.42
C GLU A 197 -19.66 -3.02 5.72
N LEU A 198 -19.34 -2.14 4.76
CA LEU A 198 -18.02 -2.10 4.15
C LEU A 198 -16.99 -1.47 5.10
N PRO A 199 -15.72 -1.88 5.04
CA PRO A 199 -14.66 -1.20 5.80
C PRO A 199 -14.59 0.29 5.43
N GLU A 200 -14.30 1.17 6.41
CA GLU A 200 -13.99 2.58 6.15
C GLU A 200 -12.59 2.77 5.52
N ALA A 201 -12.37 2.11 4.39
CA ALA A 201 -11.10 2.02 3.69
C ALA A 201 -11.33 1.92 2.17
N PHE A 202 -10.26 1.84 1.38
CA PHE A 202 -10.37 1.61 -0.06
C PHE A 202 -11.02 0.25 -0.34
N CYS A 203 -12.11 0.25 -1.10
CA CYS A 203 -12.91 -0.97 -1.38
C CYS A 203 -13.02 -1.31 -2.87
N GLY A 204 -12.34 -0.58 -3.76
CA GLY A 204 -12.47 -0.72 -5.21
C GLY A 204 -12.38 0.64 -5.91
N GLY A 205 -11.96 0.63 -7.16
CA GLY A 205 -11.76 1.85 -7.96
C GLY A 205 -10.50 1.81 -8.80
N TRP A 206 -10.01 2.98 -9.19
CA TRP A 206 -8.78 3.11 -9.99
C TRP A 206 -7.56 2.98 -9.10
N VAL A 207 -6.60 2.14 -9.49
CA VAL A 207 -5.31 1.97 -8.82
C VAL A 207 -4.20 1.92 -9.84
N GLY A 208 -3.08 2.58 -9.56
CA GLY A 208 -1.93 2.54 -10.43
C GLY A 208 -0.87 3.58 -10.07
N TYR A 209 -0.17 4.09 -11.08
CA TYR A 209 0.82 5.13 -10.92
C TYR A 209 0.71 6.23 -11.97
N PHE A 210 1.21 7.40 -11.58
CA PHE A 210 1.39 8.60 -12.39
C PHE A 210 2.87 8.93 -12.34
N SER A 211 3.55 8.94 -13.47
CA SER A 211 4.97 9.31 -13.57
C SER A 211 5.16 10.78 -13.20
N TYR A 212 6.39 11.18 -12.90
CA TYR A 212 6.77 12.60 -12.82
C TYR A 212 6.38 13.36 -14.10
N ASP A 213 6.56 12.73 -15.26
CA ASP A 213 6.24 13.28 -16.57
C ASP A 213 4.72 13.49 -16.79
N THR A 214 3.85 13.01 -15.89
CA THR A 214 2.42 13.37 -15.89
C THR A 214 2.21 14.89 -15.77
N VAL A 215 3.14 15.62 -15.16
CA VAL A 215 3.09 17.09 -15.08
C VAL A 215 3.05 17.76 -16.46
N ARG A 216 3.59 17.11 -17.49
CA ARG A 216 3.66 17.65 -18.86
C ARG A 216 2.27 17.76 -19.51
N TYR A 217 1.30 16.98 -19.06
CA TYR A 217 -0.12 17.14 -19.45
C TYR A 217 -0.77 18.37 -18.83
N VAL A 218 -0.22 18.90 -17.74
CA VAL A 218 -0.74 20.09 -17.06
C VAL A 218 0.03 21.34 -17.52
N GLU A 219 1.36 21.30 -17.42
CA GLU A 219 2.27 22.41 -17.73
C GLU A 219 2.73 22.41 -19.20
N LYS A 220 1.83 22.10 -20.14
CA LYS A 220 2.13 21.86 -21.57
C LYS A 220 3.00 22.92 -22.24
N LYS A 221 2.82 24.19 -21.86
CA LYS A 221 3.54 25.33 -22.46
C LYS A 221 4.98 25.44 -21.95
N LYS A 222 5.23 24.97 -20.74
CA LYS A 222 6.50 25.14 -20.02
C LYS A 222 7.33 23.86 -20.04
N LEU A 223 6.67 22.70 -20.06
CA LEU A 223 7.27 21.38 -20.04
C LEU A 223 6.66 20.49 -21.14
N PRO A 224 6.73 20.86 -22.44
CA PRO A 224 6.23 20.00 -23.50
C PRO A 224 7.06 18.71 -23.57
N PHE A 225 6.45 17.61 -24.02
CA PHE A 225 7.16 16.33 -24.23
C PHE A 225 8.34 16.44 -25.21
N SER A 226 8.27 17.36 -26.16
CA SER A 226 9.31 17.60 -27.17
C SER A 226 10.61 18.18 -26.61
N SER A 227 10.58 18.82 -25.44
CA SER A 227 11.77 19.35 -24.76
C SER A 227 12.19 18.52 -23.54
N ALA A 228 11.49 17.41 -23.29
CA ALA A 228 11.82 16.54 -22.18
C ALA A 228 13.21 15.90 -22.39
N PRO A 229 13.93 15.56 -21.31
CA PRO A 229 15.11 14.72 -21.40
C PRO A 229 14.81 13.40 -22.15
N PRO A 230 15.85 12.72 -22.65
CA PRO A 230 15.70 11.41 -23.28
C PRO A 230 14.94 10.42 -22.39
N ASP A 231 14.00 9.67 -22.98
CA ASP A 231 13.33 8.56 -22.32
C ASP A 231 14.04 7.24 -22.66
N ASP A 232 14.90 6.79 -21.76
CA ASP A 232 15.72 5.60 -21.93
C ASP A 232 15.01 4.30 -21.51
N ARG A 233 13.86 4.40 -20.82
CA ARG A 233 13.14 3.23 -20.28
C ARG A 233 11.81 2.96 -20.99
N ASN A 234 11.28 3.93 -21.72
CA ASN A 234 10.03 3.84 -22.46
C ASN A 234 8.87 3.30 -21.58
N LEU A 235 8.79 3.80 -20.34
CA LEU A 235 7.72 3.44 -19.41
C LEU A 235 6.50 4.33 -19.67
N PRO A 236 5.27 3.84 -19.42
CA PRO A 236 4.08 4.67 -19.46
C PRO A 236 4.20 5.91 -18.55
N ASP A 237 3.56 7.00 -18.96
CA ASP A 237 3.45 8.19 -18.13
C ASP A 237 2.33 8.02 -17.10
N VAL A 238 1.26 7.31 -17.47
CA VAL A 238 0.19 6.91 -16.55
C VAL A 238 -0.16 5.45 -16.81
N HIS A 239 -0.28 4.66 -15.74
CA HIS A 239 -0.93 3.35 -15.79
C HIS A 239 -1.97 3.28 -14.68
N LEU A 240 -3.21 2.96 -15.04
CA LEU A 240 -4.32 2.77 -14.11
C LEU A 240 -5.07 1.48 -14.45
N GLY A 241 -5.34 0.68 -13.43
CA GLY A 241 -6.29 -0.43 -13.48
C GLY A 241 -7.56 -0.09 -12.71
N LEU A 242 -8.72 -0.44 -13.26
CA LEU A 242 -10.00 -0.36 -12.58
C LEU A 242 -10.30 -1.70 -11.90
N TYR A 243 -10.30 -1.71 -10.58
CA TYR A 243 -10.48 -2.91 -9.77
C TYR A 243 -11.86 -2.93 -9.11
N ASP A 244 -12.73 -3.77 -9.67
CA ASP A 244 -14.00 -4.13 -9.06
C ASP A 244 -13.81 -5.19 -7.96
N ASP A 245 -12.72 -5.95 -8.05
CA ASP A 245 -12.36 -7.04 -7.15
C ASP A 245 -11.23 -6.61 -6.20
N VAL A 246 -11.50 -6.54 -4.90
CA VAL A 246 -10.52 -6.14 -3.88
C VAL A 246 -10.66 -6.98 -2.62
N ILE A 247 -9.52 -7.32 -2.00
CA ILE A 247 -9.47 -7.91 -0.66
C ILE A 247 -8.90 -6.88 0.32
N VAL A 248 -9.67 -6.55 1.34
CA VAL A 248 -9.31 -5.58 2.39
C VAL A 248 -9.07 -6.33 3.69
N PHE A 249 -7.83 -6.31 4.18
CA PHE A 249 -7.46 -6.90 5.46
C PHE A 249 -7.64 -5.88 6.58
N ASP A 250 -8.38 -6.22 7.64
CA ASP A 250 -8.44 -5.47 8.89
C ASP A 250 -7.60 -6.19 9.94
N HIS A 251 -6.41 -5.64 10.22
CA HIS A 251 -5.45 -6.22 11.15
C HIS A 251 -5.86 -6.09 12.61
N VAL A 252 -6.78 -5.17 12.93
CA VAL A 252 -7.31 -4.99 14.29
C VAL A 252 -8.38 -6.03 14.55
N GLU A 253 -9.33 -6.19 13.62
CA GLU A 253 -10.44 -7.13 13.76
C GLU A 253 -10.12 -8.56 13.30
N LYS A 254 -8.93 -8.80 12.74
CA LYS A 254 -8.43 -10.13 12.30
C LYS A 254 -9.33 -10.78 11.24
N LYS A 255 -9.87 -9.96 10.35
CA LYS A 255 -10.76 -10.36 9.27
C LYS A 255 -10.28 -9.79 7.94
N ALA A 256 -10.60 -10.46 6.85
CA ALA A 256 -10.47 -9.93 5.50
C ALA A 256 -11.86 -9.80 4.86
N CYS A 257 -12.10 -8.69 4.17
CA CYS A 257 -13.31 -8.45 3.38
C CYS A 257 -12.97 -8.68 1.92
N VAL A 258 -13.57 -9.70 1.30
CA VAL A 258 -13.51 -9.89 -0.16
C VAL A 258 -14.69 -9.14 -0.76
N ILE A 259 -14.43 -8.27 -1.72
CA ILE A 259 -15.40 -7.33 -2.29
C ILE A 259 -15.39 -7.49 -3.81
N HIS A 260 -16.58 -7.48 -4.41
CA HIS A 260 -16.81 -7.40 -5.86
C HIS A 260 -17.85 -6.31 -6.14
N TRP A 261 -17.54 -5.36 -7.03
CA TRP A 261 -18.49 -4.32 -7.46
C TRP A 261 -19.24 -4.71 -8.74
N VAL A 262 -20.57 -4.65 -8.69
CA VAL A 262 -21.46 -4.99 -9.80
C VAL A 262 -22.01 -3.73 -10.44
N GLN A 263 -21.75 -3.52 -11.74
CA GLN A 263 -22.33 -2.42 -12.51
C GLN A 263 -23.64 -2.87 -13.18
N LEU A 264 -24.78 -2.35 -12.72
CA LEU A 264 -26.11 -2.78 -13.15
C LEU A 264 -26.40 -2.55 -14.63
N ASP A 265 -25.92 -1.43 -15.19
CA ASP A 265 -26.22 -1.00 -16.55
C ASP A 265 -25.73 -1.98 -17.63
N ARG A 266 -24.97 -3.00 -17.23
CA ARG A 266 -24.42 -4.06 -18.10
C ARG A 266 -25.32 -5.29 -18.21
N PHE A 267 -26.36 -5.38 -17.37
CA PHE A 267 -27.22 -6.56 -17.28
C PHE A 267 -28.65 -6.22 -17.71
N SER A 268 -29.36 -7.23 -18.22
CA SER A 268 -30.75 -7.04 -18.63
C SER A 268 -31.71 -6.92 -17.44
N SER A 269 -31.31 -7.42 -16.28
CA SER A 269 -32.10 -7.36 -15.04
C SER A 269 -31.22 -7.32 -13.79
N VAL A 270 -31.76 -6.78 -12.69
CA VAL A 270 -31.08 -6.76 -11.38
C VAL A 270 -30.78 -8.17 -10.87
N LYS A 271 -31.67 -9.14 -11.17
CA LYS A 271 -31.49 -10.52 -10.77
C LYS A 271 -30.27 -11.16 -11.47
N GLU A 272 -30.14 -10.95 -12.78
CA GLU A 272 -28.98 -11.43 -13.55
C GLU A 272 -27.68 -10.80 -13.02
N ALA A 273 -27.69 -9.48 -12.76
CA ALA A 273 -26.55 -8.78 -12.18
C ALA A 273 -26.11 -9.35 -10.82
N TYR A 274 -27.08 -9.67 -9.95
CA TYR A 274 -26.81 -10.28 -8.65
C TYR A 274 -26.22 -11.69 -8.78
N GLU A 275 -26.80 -12.52 -9.65
CA GLU A 275 -26.35 -13.90 -9.86
C GLU A 275 -24.92 -13.94 -10.43
N ASP A 276 -24.62 -13.12 -11.44
CA ASP A 276 -23.26 -12.97 -11.99
C ASP A 276 -22.27 -12.45 -10.94
N GLY A 277 -22.64 -11.38 -10.23
CA GLY A 277 -21.80 -10.79 -9.19
C GLY A 277 -21.49 -11.75 -8.04
N MET A 278 -22.46 -12.56 -7.62
CA MET A 278 -22.24 -13.60 -6.60
C MET A 278 -21.31 -14.70 -7.12
N ASN A 279 -21.48 -15.15 -8.37
CA ASN A 279 -20.56 -16.12 -8.98
C ASN A 279 -19.13 -15.58 -9.03
N ARG A 280 -18.95 -14.29 -9.36
CA ARG A 280 -17.64 -13.64 -9.35
C ARG A 280 -17.04 -13.56 -7.96
N LEU A 281 -17.83 -13.17 -6.96
CA LEU A 281 -17.41 -13.12 -5.56
C LEU A 281 -16.96 -14.51 -5.06
N GLU A 282 -17.75 -15.55 -5.33
CA GLU A 282 -17.40 -16.94 -4.98
C GLU A 282 -16.12 -17.41 -5.67
N SER A 283 -15.88 -17.00 -6.93
CA SER A 283 -14.65 -17.32 -7.65
C SER A 283 -13.41 -16.69 -7.00
N ILE A 284 -13.50 -15.46 -6.48
CA ILE A 284 -12.38 -14.83 -5.76
C ILE A 284 -12.16 -15.54 -4.43
N LEU A 285 -13.24 -15.86 -3.72
CA LEU A 285 -13.20 -16.57 -2.45
C LEU A 285 -12.57 -17.95 -2.58
N SER A 286 -12.91 -18.71 -3.63
CA SER A 286 -12.35 -20.04 -3.85
C SER A 286 -10.83 -19.99 -4.05
N ARG A 287 -10.30 -18.92 -4.66
CA ARG A 287 -8.84 -18.74 -4.86
C ARG A 287 -8.09 -18.51 -3.55
N VAL A 288 -8.72 -17.88 -2.56
CA VAL A 288 -8.08 -17.57 -1.28
C VAL A 288 -8.40 -18.58 -0.18
N HIS A 289 -9.50 -19.32 -0.31
CA HIS A 289 -9.87 -20.40 0.61
C HIS A 289 -9.33 -21.77 0.21
N ASP A 290 -9.20 -22.07 -1.08
CA ASP A 290 -9.15 -23.45 -1.56
C ASP A 290 -7.97 -23.74 -2.51
N ILE A 291 -7.46 -24.98 -2.38
CA ILE A 291 -6.45 -25.67 -3.20
C ILE A 291 -4.99 -25.18 -3.02
N ALA A 292 -4.30 -25.79 -2.05
CA ALA A 292 -2.84 -25.76 -1.87
C ALA A 292 -2.22 -24.35 -2.01
N PRO A 293 -2.17 -23.54 -0.92
CA PRO A 293 -1.65 -22.18 -0.98
C PRO A 293 -0.28 -22.16 -1.69
N PRO A 294 -0.04 -21.19 -2.59
CA PRO A 294 1.19 -21.14 -3.36
C PRO A 294 2.38 -21.16 -2.41
N ARG A 295 3.32 -22.07 -2.65
CA ARG A 295 4.49 -22.21 -1.79
C ARG A 295 5.43 -21.03 -2.04
N LEU A 296 5.34 -20.04 -1.17
CA LEU A 296 6.33 -18.96 -1.12
C LEU A 296 7.71 -19.52 -0.76
N PRO A 297 8.79 -19.05 -1.40
CA PRO A 297 10.15 -19.38 -1.00
C PRO A 297 10.36 -19.06 0.47
N ALA A 298 10.70 -20.08 1.26
CA ALA A 298 11.08 -19.90 2.66
C ALA A 298 12.43 -19.15 2.68
N GLY A 299 12.48 -18.04 3.41
CA GLY A 299 13.69 -17.22 3.56
C GLY A 299 14.20 -17.25 4.99
N SER A 300 15.51 -17.06 5.15
CA SER A 300 16.14 -16.86 6.46
C SER A 300 16.82 -15.50 6.51
N ILE A 301 16.57 -14.72 7.57
CA ILE A 301 17.20 -13.42 7.76
C ILE A 301 18.56 -13.64 8.40
N LYS A 302 19.63 -13.47 7.61
CA LYS A 302 21.02 -13.62 8.04
C LYS A 302 21.80 -12.30 8.03
N LEU A 303 21.14 -11.19 7.71
CA LEU A 303 21.73 -9.86 7.61
C LEU A 303 21.19 -8.93 8.69
N PHE A 304 22.03 -8.01 9.14
CA PHE A 304 21.62 -6.89 9.98
C PHE A 304 20.83 -5.89 9.13
N THR A 305 19.50 -5.94 9.24
CA THR A 305 18.58 -5.19 8.37
C THR A 305 18.60 -3.68 8.59
N ARG A 306 19.19 -3.21 9.70
CA ARG A 306 19.31 -1.78 10.05
C ARG A 306 20.52 -1.08 9.45
N LEU A 307 21.41 -1.80 8.76
CA LEU A 307 22.58 -1.21 8.10
C LEU A 307 22.22 -0.74 6.70
N PHE A 308 22.79 0.38 6.25
CA PHE A 308 22.72 0.80 4.84
C PHE A 308 23.29 -0.29 3.93
N GLY A 309 22.70 -0.46 2.75
CA GLY A 309 23.22 -1.36 1.72
C GLY A 309 24.59 -0.90 1.19
N PRO A 310 25.23 -1.70 0.33
CA PRO A 310 26.44 -1.27 -0.35
C PRO A 310 26.18 -0.03 -1.20
N LYS A 311 27.22 0.78 -1.40
CA LYS A 311 27.22 1.85 -2.39
C LYS A 311 26.93 1.25 -3.77
N LEU A 312 26.08 1.92 -4.53
CA LEU A 312 25.78 1.54 -5.91
C LEU A 312 26.80 2.20 -6.84
N GLU A 313 27.40 1.42 -7.74
CA GLU A 313 28.48 1.89 -8.60
C GLU A 313 27.98 2.35 -9.98
N ASN A 314 26.89 1.77 -10.48
CA ASN A 314 26.36 2.06 -11.82
C ASN A 314 25.28 3.15 -11.74
N SER A 315 25.68 4.41 -11.84
CA SER A 315 24.78 5.57 -11.95
C SER A 315 24.69 6.07 -13.39
N ASN A 316 23.56 6.66 -13.78
CA ASN A 316 23.39 7.33 -15.06
C ASN A 316 24.14 8.68 -15.16
N MET A 317 24.71 9.15 -14.05
CA MET A 317 25.59 10.32 -13.98
C MET A 317 26.86 9.96 -13.21
N THR A 318 28.00 10.45 -13.66
CA THR A 318 29.23 10.40 -12.88
C THR A 318 29.13 11.30 -11.64
N SER A 319 30.04 11.10 -10.67
CA SER A 319 30.09 11.93 -9.47
C SER A 319 30.35 13.41 -9.81
N GLU A 320 31.19 13.64 -10.81
CA GLU A 320 31.57 14.96 -11.32
C GLU A 320 30.38 15.62 -12.02
N GLU A 321 29.71 14.93 -12.94
CA GLU A 321 28.52 15.47 -13.63
C GLU A 321 27.41 15.87 -12.66
N TYR A 322 27.16 15.05 -11.62
CA TYR A 322 26.16 15.40 -10.62
C TYR A 322 26.57 16.64 -9.82
N LYS A 323 27.84 16.74 -9.40
CA LYS A 323 28.34 17.91 -8.65
C LYS A 323 28.30 19.18 -9.51
N ASP A 324 28.62 19.08 -10.79
CA ASP A 324 28.53 20.20 -11.72
C ASP A 324 27.09 20.66 -11.92
N ALA A 325 26.13 19.73 -11.96
CA ALA A 325 24.71 20.06 -11.98
C ALA A 325 24.27 20.78 -10.69
N VAL A 326 24.79 20.38 -9.52
CA VAL A 326 24.55 21.09 -8.25
C VAL A 326 25.12 22.51 -8.30
N LEU A 327 26.33 22.70 -8.84
CA LEU A 327 26.92 24.03 -8.97
C LEU A 327 26.09 24.94 -9.89
N GLN A 328 25.65 24.43 -11.05
CA GLN A 328 24.76 25.17 -11.96
C GLN A 328 23.42 25.52 -11.31
N ALA A 329 22.82 24.59 -10.55
CA ALA A 329 21.62 24.86 -9.77
C ALA A 329 21.83 26.00 -8.76
N LYS A 330 22.99 26.04 -8.09
CA LYS A 330 23.34 27.12 -7.16
C LYS A 330 23.49 28.46 -7.87
N ASP A 331 24.04 28.49 -9.07
CA ASP A 331 24.13 29.73 -9.87
C ASP A 331 22.73 30.29 -10.17
N HIS A 332 21.76 29.44 -10.53
CA HIS A 332 20.36 29.84 -10.69
C HIS A 332 19.72 30.34 -9.39
N ILE A 333 20.08 29.74 -8.25
CA ILE A 333 19.59 30.21 -6.94
C ILE A 333 20.15 31.60 -6.60
N LEU A 334 21.45 31.81 -6.82
CA LEU A 334 22.10 33.10 -6.58
C LEU A 334 21.61 34.19 -7.54
N ALA A 335 21.25 33.83 -8.77
CA ALA A 335 20.63 34.73 -9.74
C ALA A 335 19.16 35.09 -9.37
N GLY A 336 18.54 34.36 -8.45
CA GLY A 336 17.15 34.56 -8.04
C GLY A 336 16.12 33.90 -8.96
N ASP A 337 16.53 32.96 -9.82
CA ASP A 337 15.60 32.21 -10.68
C ASP A 337 14.73 31.24 -9.87
N ILE A 338 15.33 30.64 -8.82
CA ILE A 338 14.73 29.66 -7.92
C ILE A 338 15.28 29.86 -6.49
N PHE A 339 14.52 29.42 -5.49
CA PHE A 339 14.97 29.32 -4.09
C PHE A 339 15.56 27.93 -3.78
N GLN A 340 15.01 26.90 -4.40
CA GLN A 340 15.41 25.50 -4.26
C GLN A 340 15.10 24.72 -5.52
N ILE A 341 15.90 23.70 -5.79
CA ILE A 341 15.66 22.66 -6.79
C ILE A 341 16.05 21.31 -6.21
N VAL A 342 15.34 20.25 -6.57
CA VAL A 342 15.67 18.89 -6.15
C VAL A 342 16.19 18.13 -7.35
N LEU A 343 17.50 17.90 -7.39
CA LEU A 343 18.16 17.12 -8.44
C LEU A 343 18.25 15.66 -8.04
N SER A 344 18.25 14.76 -9.03
CA SER A 344 18.29 13.32 -8.82
C SER A 344 19.16 12.60 -9.83
N GLN A 345 19.61 11.41 -9.44
CA GLN A 345 20.35 10.48 -10.29
C GLN A 345 19.81 9.06 -10.09
N ARG A 346 19.92 8.23 -11.13
CA ARG A 346 19.39 6.87 -11.15
C ARG A 346 20.53 5.87 -11.15
N PHE A 347 20.48 4.97 -10.18
CA PHE A 347 21.37 3.84 -10.05
C PHE A 347 20.73 2.56 -10.61
N GLU A 348 21.56 1.69 -11.17
CA GLU A 348 21.18 0.37 -11.63
C GLU A 348 21.83 -0.70 -10.74
N ARG A 349 21.04 -1.73 -10.38
CA ARG A 349 21.55 -2.95 -9.76
C ARG A 349 20.96 -4.19 -10.42
N ARG A 350 21.82 -5.12 -10.80
CA ARG A 350 21.41 -6.45 -11.30
C ARG A 350 21.22 -7.43 -10.15
N THR A 351 20.22 -8.30 -10.27
CA THR A 351 19.90 -9.31 -9.23
C THR A 351 19.13 -10.50 -9.81
N PHE A 352 19.23 -11.68 -9.19
CA PHE A 352 18.39 -12.84 -9.51
C PHE A 352 17.24 -13.04 -8.50
N ALA A 353 17.13 -12.18 -7.49
CA ALA A 353 15.98 -12.16 -6.59
C ALA A 353 14.75 -11.65 -7.33
N ASP A 354 13.61 -12.31 -7.16
CA ASP A 354 12.37 -11.87 -7.79
C ASP A 354 11.89 -10.54 -7.15
N PRO A 355 11.32 -9.59 -7.91
CA PRO A 355 10.82 -8.33 -7.36
C PRO A 355 9.89 -8.51 -6.15
N PHE A 356 9.10 -9.58 -6.09
CA PHE A 356 8.24 -9.84 -4.93
C PHE A 356 9.01 -10.35 -3.71
N GLU A 357 10.10 -11.10 -3.91
CA GLU A 357 11.04 -11.45 -2.84
C GLU A 357 11.71 -10.19 -2.28
N ILE A 358 12.06 -9.24 -3.17
CA ILE A 358 12.61 -7.94 -2.79
C ILE A 358 11.59 -7.11 -2.02
N TYR A 359 10.31 -7.11 -2.43
CA TYR A 359 9.23 -6.48 -1.66
C TYR A 359 9.11 -7.10 -0.25
N ARG A 360 9.12 -8.43 -0.14
CA ARG A 360 9.09 -9.14 1.15
C ARG A 360 10.26 -8.75 2.05
N ALA A 361 11.45 -8.57 1.47
CA ALA A 361 12.64 -8.08 2.18
C ALA A 361 12.51 -6.59 2.57
N LEU A 362 11.96 -5.75 1.68
CA LEU A 362 11.80 -4.32 1.92
C LEU A 362 10.86 -4.04 3.11
N ARG A 363 9.79 -4.83 3.27
CA ARG A 363 8.90 -4.80 4.44
C ARG A 363 9.64 -4.97 5.77
N VAL A 364 10.77 -5.69 5.76
CA VAL A 364 11.60 -5.92 6.94
C VAL A 364 12.66 -4.83 7.12
N VAL A 365 13.27 -4.39 6.02
CA VAL A 365 14.37 -3.41 6.04
C VAL A 365 13.88 -2.00 6.35
N ASN A 366 12.81 -1.56 5.68
CA ASN A 366 12.32 -0.18 5.76
C ASN A 366 10.79 -0.10 5.73
N PRO A 367 10.09 -0.59 6.77
CA PRO A 367 8.65 -0.44 6.89
C PRO A 367 8.26 1.06 6.92
N SER A 368 7.33 1.45 6.07
CA SER A 368 6.93 2.85 5.86
C SER A 368 5.40 2.99 5.72
N PRO A 369 4.83 4.20 5.84
CA PRO A 369 3.39 4.44 5.71
C PRO A 369 2.79 3.97 4.39
N TYR A 370 3.57 3.95 3.32
CA TYR A 370 3.15 3.47 2.00
C TYR A 370 4.09 2.38 1.51
N MET A 371 3.78 1.14 1.87
CA MET A 371 4.43 -0.05 1.33
C MET A 371 3.65 -0.49 0.09
N THR A 372 4.35 -0.72 -1.02
CA THR A 372 3.68 -1.05 -2.28
C THR A 372 4.46 -2.08 -3.07
N TYR A 373 3.73 -3.09 -3.53
CA TYR A 373 4.08 -3.89 -4.69
C TYR A 373 3.01 -3.64 -5.75
N LEU A 374 3.38 -2.97 -6.84
CA LEU A 374 2.45 -2.64 -7.94
C LEU A 374 3.03 -3.19 -9.24
N GLN A 375 2.34 -4.16 -9.85
CA GLN A 375 2.59 -4.58 -11.21
C GLN A 375 1.75 -3.72 -12.15
N ALA A 376 2.44 -2.96 -13.00
CA ALA A 376 1.84 -2.13 -14.03
C ALA A 376 2.37 -2.57 -15.40
N ARG A 377 1.73 -2.10 -16.48
CA ARG A 377 2.23 -2.39 -17.84
C ARG A 377 3.65 -1.82 -18.01
N GLY A 378 4.58 -2.70 -18.38
CA GLY A 378 5.98 -2.35 -18.64
C GLY A 378 6.88 -2.26 -17.41
N CYS A 379 6.35 -2.25 -16.17
CA CYS A 379 7.17 -2.21 -14.97
C CYS A 379 6.49 -2.71 -13.69
N ILE A 380 7.31 -3.14 -12.74
CA ILE A 380 6.91 -3.46 -11.37
C ILE A 380 7.54 -2.42 -10.43
N LEU A 381 6.72 -1.82 -9.56
CA LEU A 381 7.16 -0.87 -8.55
C LEU A 381 7.19 -1.58 -7.19
N VAL A 382 8.33 -1.49 -6.52
CA VAL A 382 8.55 -2.00 -5.16
C VAL A 382 8.93 -0.82 -4.27
N ALA A 383 8.01 -0.33 -3.44
CA ALA A 383 8.15 0.94 -2.75
C ALA A 383 7.95 0.86 -1.24
N SER A 384 8.62 1.79 -0.54
CA SER A 384 8.49 2.06 0.89
C SER A 384 8.47 3.58 1.13
N SER A 385 7.47 4.25 0.57
CA SER A 385 7.43 5.71 0.56
C SER A 385 7.04 6.27 1.93
N PRO A 386 7.76 7.29 2.43
CA PRO A 386 7.42 7.96 3.68
C PRO A 386 6.35 9.05 3.52
N GLU A 387 6.09 9.52 2.30
CA GLU A 387 5.44 10.81 2.02
C GLU A 387 4.17 10.68 1.17
N ILE A 388 3.17 11.51 1.50
CA ILE A 388 1.91 11.63 0.75
C ILE A 388 2.13 12.63 -0.38
N LEU A 389 1.72 12.28 -1.60
CA LEU A 389 1.61 13.26 -2.68
C LEU A 389 0.38 14.13 -2.45
N THR A 390 -0.79 13.48 -2.41
CA THR A 390 -2.06 14.11 -2.03
C THR A 390 -3.05 13.07 -1.55
N ARG A 391 -3.93 13.47 -0.63
CA ARG A 391 -5.03 12.65 -0.15
C ARG A 391 -6.31 13.48 -0.13
N VAL A 392 -7.42 12.87 -0.54
CA VAL A 392 -8.76 13.45 -0.40
C VAL A 392 -9.62 12.43 0.33
N LYS A 393 -10.10 12.79 1.52
CA LYS A 393 -11.02 11.95 2.30
C LYS A 393 -12.21 12.77 2.73
N LYS A 394 -13.44 12.35 2.36
CA LYS A 394 -14.68 13.08 2.67
C LYS A 394 -14.55 14.59 2.33
N GLU A 395 -14.19 14.90 1.09
CA GLU A 395 -13.93 16.27 0.57
C GLU A 395 -12.77 17.05 1.20
N LYS A 396 -12.08 16.49 2.21
CA LYS A 396 -10.90 17.12 2.81
C LYS A 396 -9.64 16.75 2.05
N ILE A 397 -9.03 17.73 1.39
CA ILE A 397 -7.71 17.63 0.76
C ILE A 397 -6.65 17.69 1.86
N THR A 398 -5.63 16.86 1.76
CA THR A 398 -4.47 16.85 2.66
C THR A 398 -3.18 16.71 1.85
N ASN A 399 -2.27 17.65 2.08
CA ASN A 399 -0.88 17.56 1.67
C ASN A 399 0.00 17.58 2.92
N ARG A 400 1.08 16.80 2.92
CA ARG A 400 1.95 16.64 4.08
C ARG A 400 3.41 16.64 3.67
N PRO A 401 4.02 17.82 3.46
CA PRO A 401 5.43 17.90 3.13
C PRO A 401 6.27 17.36 4.28
N LEU A 402 7.32 16.62 3.93
CA LEU A 402 8.36 16.16 4.83
C LEU A 402 9.69 16.81 4.43
N ALA A 403 10.40 17.37 5.40
CA ALA A 403 11.75 17.88 5.23
C ALA A 403 12.54 17.68 6.52
N GLY A 404 13.84 17.97 6.52
CA GLY A 404 14.67 17.82 7.72
C GLY A 404 14.79 16.38 8.19
N THR A 405 15.89 15.71 7.86
CA THR A 405 16.09 14.31 8.24
C THR A 405 17.20 14.17 9.25
N VAL A 406 16.92 13.55 10.40
CA VAL A 406 17.96 13.11 11.33
C VAL A 406 17.75 11.65 11.72
N ARG A 407 18.85 10.94 12.00
CA ARG A 407 18.79 9.56 12.49
C ARG A 407 18.07 9.49 13.84
N ARG A 408 17.48 8.34 14.15
CA ARG A 408 17.00 8.05 15.52
C ARG A 408 18.17 7.95 16.49
N GLY A 409 17.96 8.44 17.71
CA GLY A 409 18.92 8.30 18.80
C GLY A 409 19.01 6.85 19.29
N LYS A 410 20.16 6.45 19.83
CA LYS A 410 20.34 5.11 20.42
C LYS A 410 19.63 4.97 21.77
N THR A 411 19.33 6.10 22.41
CA THR A 411 18.60 6.19 23.68
C THR A 411 17.48 7.23 23.56
N PRO A 412 16.40 7.15 24.35
CA PRO A 412 15.34 8.16 24.34
C PRO A 412 15.86 9.58 24.61
N LYS A 413 16.89 9.72 25.45
CA LYS A 413 17.52 11.02 25.74
C LYS A 413 18.26 11.58 24.53
N GLU A 414 19.02 10.74 23.82
CA GLU A 414 19.69 11.12 22.57
C GLU A 414 18.65 11.44 21.49
N ASP A 415 17.57 10.67 21.38
CA ASP A 415 16.49 10.88 20.40
C ASP A 415 15.81 12.24 20.59
N LEU A 416 15.51 12.62 21.83
CA LEU A 416 14.96 13.94 22.17
C LEU A 416 15.97 15.08 21.97
N MET A 417 17.27 14.82 22.09
CA MET A 417 18.31 15.81 21.79
C MET A 417 18.40 16.07 20.30
N LEU A 418 18.44 15.01 19.47
CA LEU A 418 18.44 15.10 18.02
C LEU A 418 17.17 15.78 17.47
N GLU A 419 16.02 15.51 18.09
CA GLU A 419 14.76 16.21 17.77
C GLU A 419 14.89 17.72 17.99
N LYS A 420 15.42 18.13 19.15
CA LYS A 420 15.61 19.55 19.47
C LYS A 420 16.66 20.19 18.57
N GLU A 421 17.72 19.48 18.23
CA GLU A 421 18.73 19.97 17.28
C GLU A 421 18.09 20.21 15.91
N LEU A 422 17.32 19.26 15.40
CA LEU A 422 16.63 19.36 14.12
C LEU A 422 15.64 20.54 14.08
N LEU A 423 14.86 20.74 15.14
CA LEU A 423 13.90 21.86 15.23
C LEU A 423 14.57 23.23 15.47
N ASN A 424 15.84 23.27 15.85
CA ASN A 424 16.62 24.50 15.98
C ASN A 424 17.55 24.75 14.80
N ASP A 425 17.66 23.81 13.86
CA ASP A 425 18.42 23.98 12.63
C ASP A 425 17.67 24.94 11.72
N GLN A 426 18.15 26.19 11.68
CA GLN A 426 17.54 27.28 10.91
C GLN A 426 17.45 26.98 9.42
N LYS A 427 18.40 26.23 8.85
CA LYS A 427 18.39 25.83 7.44
C LYS A 427 17.23 24.88 7.19
N GLN A 428 17.15 23.79 7.95
CA GLN A 428 16.13 22.76 7.78
C GLN A 428 14.72 23.31 8.04
N CYS A 429 14.58 24.20 9.02
CA CYS A 429 13.32 24.86 9.33
C CYS A 429 12.87 25.81 8.22
N ALA A 430 13.78 26.59 7.64
CA ALA A 430 13.47 27.50 6.54
C ALA A 430 13.06 26.74 5.28
N GLU A 431 13.79 25.67 4.93
CA GLU A 431 13.45 24.77 3.83
C GLU A 431 12.05 24.17 4.01
N HIS A 432 11.77 23.67 5.22
CA HIS A 432 10.48 23.09 5.54
C HIS A 432 9.32 24.09 5.42
N ILE A 433 9.49 25.31 5.93
CA ILE A 433 8.47 26.36 5.84
C ILE A 433 8.15 26.71 4.38
N MET A 434 9.18 26.81 3.52
CA MET A 434 8.98 27.06 2.10
C MET A 434 8.17 25.93 1.43
N LEU A 435 8.42 24.67 1.78
CA LEU A 435 7.67 23.52 1.30
C LEU A 435 6.21 23.53 1.79
N VAL A 436 5.97 23.98 3.03
CA VAL A 436 4.62 24.21 3.55
C VAL A 436 3.88 25.25 2.73
N ASP A 437 4.54 26.35 2.36
CA ASP A 437 3.92 27.39 1.52
C ASP A 437 3.63 26.90 0.09
N LEU A 438 4.50 26.07 -0.50
CA LEU A 438 4.18 25.39 -1.76
C LEU A 438 2.96 24.47 -1.62
N GLY A 439 2.90 23.67 -0.55
CA GLY A 439 1.76 22.81 -0.25
C GLY A 439 0.47 23.61 -0.07
N ARG A 440 0.53 24.78 0.59
CA ARG A 440 -0.60 25.72 0.70
C ARG A 440 -1.06 26.25 -0.65
N ASN A 441 -0.13 26.58 -1.54
CA ASN A 441 -0.47 27.04 -2.89
C ASN A 441 -1.13 25.92 -3.71
N ASP A 442 -0.61 24.69 -3.65
CA ASP A 442 -1.17 23.56 -4.37
C ASP A 442 -2.57 23.18 -3.89
N VAL A 443 -2.75 23.05 -2.56
CA VAL A 443 -4.07 22.81 -1.94
C VAL A 443 -5.02 23.97 -2.25
N GLY A 444 -4.53 25.22 -2.20
CA GLY A 444 -5.33 26.42 -2.43
C GLY A 444 -5.92 26.53 -3.84
N LYS A 445 -5.26 26.02 -4.88
CA LYS A 445 -5.78 26.03 -6.26
C LYS A 445 -7.11 25.29 -6.42
N VAL A 446 -7.36 24.29 -5.57
CA VAL A 446 -8.50 23.37 -5.67
C VAL A 446 -9.40 23.39 -4.45
N SER A 447 -9.15 24.29 -3.49
CA SER A 447 -9.91 24.39 -2.25
C SER A 447 -10.86 25.58 -2.23
N LYS A 448 -11.96 25.47 -1.48
CA LYS A 448 -12.90 26.58 -1.21
C LYS A 448 -12.14 27.77 -0.61
N PRO A 449 -12.39 29.01 -1.06
CA PRO A 449 -11.74 30.19 -0.49
C PRO A 449 -11.87 30.24 1.04
N GLY A 450 -10.75 30.47 1.72
CA GLY A 450 -10.69 30.54 3.19
C GLY A 450 -10.69 29.18 3.92
N SER A 451 -10.81 28.05 3.23
CA SER A 451 -10.79 26.71 3.86
C SER A 451 -9.37 26.16 4.12
N VAL A 452 -8.36 26.70 3.44
CA VAL A 452 -6.97 26.22 3.53
C VAL A 452 -6.37 26.52 4.90
N LYS A 453 -5.88 25.49 5.59
CA LYS A 453 -5.32 25.58 6.94
C LYS A 453 -4.03 24.77 7.06
N VAL A 454 -3.11 25.26 7.88
CA VAL A 454 -1.97 24.47 8.37
C VAL A 454 -2.38 23.89 9.71
N GLU A 455 -2.84 22.64 9.74
CA GLU A 455 -3.36 21.99 10.96
C GLU A 455 -2.25 21.61 11.93
N LYS A 456 -1.08 21.24 11.41
CA LYS A 456 0.12 20.93 12.16
C LYS A 456 1.30 21.59 11.47
N LEU A 457 2.12 22.30 12.23
CA LEU A 457 3.31 22.98 11.73
C LEU A 457 4.53 22.46 12.49
N MET A 458 5.55 22.05 11.73
CA MET A 458 6.85 21.57 12.20
C MET A 458 6.78 20.51 13.31
N ASN A 459 5.87 19.54 13.15
CA ASN A 459 5.80 18.40 14.05
C ASN A 459 6.82 17.33 13.67
N ILE A 460 7.36 16.62 14.66
CA ILE A 460 8.34 15.56 14.41
C ILE A 460 7.63 14.23 14.22
N GLU A 461 7.84 13.60 13.06
CA GLU A 461 7.38 12.24 12.77
C GLU A 461 8.56 11.27 12.89
N ARG A 462 8.42 10.27 13.77
CA ARG A 462 9.45 9.27 14.06
C ARG A 462 9.19 7.99 13.28
N TYR A 463 10.14 7.64 12.42
CA TYR A 463 10.17 6.38 11.69
C TYR A 463 11.16 5.43 12.35
N SER A 464 11.29 4.23 11.77
CA SER A 464 12.16 3.17 12.32
C SER A 464 13.62 3.60 12.47
N HIS A 465 14.16 4.33 11.49
CA HIS A 465 15.60 4.67 11.43
C HIS A 465 15.88 6.17 11.45
N VAL A 466 14.90 6.99 11.09
CA VAL A 466 15.01 8.44 10.98
C VAL A 466 13.79 9.13 11.59
N MET A 467 13.89 10.42 11.85
CA MET A 467 12.76 11.30 12.11
C MET A 467 12.77 12.47 11.12
N HIS A 468 11.59 12.98 10.80
CA HIS A 468 11.38 14.07 9.85
C HIS A 468 10.61 15.24 10.47
N ILE A 469 10.91 16.46 10.04
CA ILE A 469 9.99 17.59 10.22
C ILE A 469 8.82 17.38 9.25
N SER A 470 7.61 17.43 9.79
CA SER A 470 6.35 17.23 9.07
C SER A 470 5.44 18.43 9.31
N SER A 471 4.57 18.70 8.36
CA SER A 471 3.47 19.64 8.52
C SER A 471 2.28 19.18 7.73
N THR A 472 1.07 19.49 8.20
CA THR A 472 -0.17 19.07 7.55
C THR A 472 -0.91 20.29 7.04
N VAL A 473 -1.03 20.40 5.72
CA VAL A 473 -1.82 21.41 5.04
C VAL A 473 -3.12 20.77 4.56
N THR A 474 -4.24 21.38 4.89
CA THR A 474 -5.57 20.87 4.55
C THR A 474 -6.42 21.95 3.88
N GLY A 475 -7.42 21.51 3.13
CA GLY A 475 -8.42 22.37 2.49
C GLY A 475 -9.69 21.58 2.19
N GLU A 476 -10.79 22.29 1.96
CA GLU A 476 -12.05 21.67 1.54
C GLU A 476 -12.17 21.76 0.02
N LEU A 477 -12.37 20.63 -0.67
CA LEU A 477 -12.46 20.58 -2.12
C LEU A 477 -13.59 21.49 -2.64
N LEU A 478 -13.32 22.21 -3.74
CA LEU A 478 -14.34 22.97 -4.45
C LEU A 478 -15.44 22.05 -5.01
N ASP A 479 -16.71 22.44 -4.86
CA ASP A 479 -17.87 21.59 -5.16
C ASP A 479 -17.95 21.16 -6.64
N ASN A 480 -17.34 21.92 -7.54
CA ASN A 480 -17.31 21.63 -8.99
C ASN A 480 -16.06 20.89 -9.45
N LEU A 481 -15.16 20.53 -8.53
CA LEU A 481 -13.91 19.83 -8.83
C LEU A 481 -13.95 18.38 -8.33
N THR A 482 -13.10 17.57 -8.94
CA THR A 482 -12.97 16.14 -8.68
C THR A 482 -11.57 15.82 -8.14
N ARG A 483 -11.36 14.55 -7.75
CA ARG A 483 -10.06 14.06 -7.28
C ARG A 483 -8.98 14.15 -8.37
N TRP A 484 -9.38 14.03 -9.63
CA TRP A 484 -8.49 14.22 -10.78
C TRP A 484 -7.97 15.66 -10.86
N ASP A 485 -8.80 16.64 -10.56
CA ASP A 485 -8.39 18.06 -10.48
C ASP A 485 -7.42 18.31 -9.32
N VAL A 486 -7.65 17.68 -8.16
CA VAL A 486 -6.72 17.73 -7.02
C VAL A 486 -5.37 17.12 -7.38
N LEU A 487 -5.37 15.96 -8.04
CA LEU A 487 -4.14 15.29 -8.44
C LEU A 487 -3.33 16.14 -9.43
N ARG A 488 -3.99 16.76 -10.43
CA ARG A 488 -3.34 17.71 -11.36
C ARG A 488 -2.71 18.89 -10.66
N ALA A 489 -3.38 19.46 -9.66
CA ALA A 489 -2.86 20.60 -8.93
C ALA A 489 -1.65 20.23 -8.04
N ALA A 490 -1.60 18.99 -7.57
CA ALA A 490 -0.55 18.50 -6.67
C ALA A 490 0.72 17.99 -7.40
N LEU A 491 0.61 17.54 -8.65
CA LEU A 491 1.72 16.90 -9.38
C LEU A 491 2.73 17.90 -9.98
N PRO A 492 4.05 17.68 -9.81
CA PRO A 492 4.68 17.01 -8.69
C PRO A 492 4.69 17.95 -7.46
N VAL A 493 4.91 17.40 -6.27
CA VAL A 493 5.02 18.20 -5.05
C VAL A 493 6.36 18.94 -4.97
N GLY A 494 6.41 20.00 -4.15
CA GLY A 494 7.61 20.84 -3.97
C GLY A 494 8.83 20.07 -3.47
N THR A 495 8.65 19.04 -2.64
CA THR A 495 9.72 18.23 -2.01
C THR A 495 10.57 17.43 -3.00
N VAL A 496 10.12 17.31 -4.25
CA VAL A 496 10.84 16.61 -5.32
C VAL A 496 11.05 17.44 -6.58
N SER A 497 10.61 18.69 -6.57
CA SER A 497 10.77 19.61 -7.70
C SER A 497 11.60 20.81 -7.27
N GLY A 498 10.98 21.77 -6.58
CA GLY A 498 11.63 22.96 -6.06
C GLY A 498 10.67 24.14 -5.96
N ALA A 499 11.24 25.32 -5.76
CA ALA A 499 10.51 26.57 -5.58
C ALA A 499 11.18 27.70 -6.37
N PRO A 500 10.48 28.49 -7.21
CA PRO A 500 9.13 28.24 -7.73
C PRO A 500 9.04 26.96 -8.56
N LYS A 501 7.95 26.20 -8.39
CA LYS A 501 7.79 24.82 -8.91
C LYS A 501 8.08 24.69 -10.41
N VAL A 502 7.41 25.48 -11.26
CA VAL A 502 7.52 25.36 -12.72
C VAL A 502 8.94 25.66 -13.21
N LYS A 503 9.57 26.72 -12.68
CA LYS A 503 10.94 27.10 -13.06
C LYS A 503 11.97 26.06 -12.61
N ALA A 504 11.81 25.49 -11.41
CA ALA A 504 12.65 24.39 -10.94
C ALA A 504 12.54 23.17 -11.87
N MET A 505 11.34 22.82 -12.35
CA MET A 505 11.16 21.72 -13.30
C MET A 505 11.79 21.99 -14.68
N GLU A 506 11.72 23.22 -15.19
CA GLU A 506 12.43 23.61 -16.43
C GLU A 506 13.95 23.40 -16.30
N LEU A 507 14.52 23.68 -15.12
CA LEU A 507 15.94 23.46 -14.83
C LEU A 507 16.26 21.99 -14.58
N ILE A 508 15.37 21.21 -13.95
CA ILE A 508 15.53 19.75 -13.85
C ILE A 508 15.66 19.13 -15.24
N ASP A 509 14.83 19.54 -16.21
CA ASP A 509 14.91 19.06 -17.59
C ASP A 509 16.24 19.40 -18.29
N GLN A 510 16.94 20.44 -17.83
CA GLN A 510 18.25 20.84 -18.37
C GLN A 510 19.43 20.14 -17.68
N LEU A 511 19.28 19.86 -16.39
CA LEU A 511 20.37 19.38 -15.53
C LEU A 511 20.34 17.86 -15.35
N GLU A 512 19.20 17.19 -15.52
CA GLU A 512 19.09 15.74 -15.48
C GLU A 512 19.20 15.12 -16.88
N VAL A 513 19.85 13.95 -16.94
CA VAL A 513 20.22 13.29 -18.22
C VAL A 513 19.10 12.46 -18.86
N THR A 514 18.05 12.11 -18.12
CA THR A 514 16.95 11.24 -18.61
C THR A 514 15.65 11.54 -17.88
N ARG A 515 14.49 11.17 -18.48
CA ARG A 515 13.19 11.31 -17.81
C ARG A 515 13.13 10.52 -16.50
N ARG A 516 12.46 11.09 -15.50
CA ARG A 516 12.28 10.48 -14.17
C ARG A 516 11.32 9.30 -14.17
N GLY A 517 10.33 9.27 -15.07
CA GLY A 517 9.35 8.19 -15.11
C GLY A 517 8.65 8.06 -13.75
N PRO A 518 8.49 6.84 -13.18
CA PRO A 518 7.79 6.68 -11.90
C PRO A 518 8.39 7.46 -10.73
N TYR A 519 9.70 7.71 -10.70
CA TYR A 519 10.34 8.42 -9.59
C TYR A 519 9.80 9.85 -9.45
N SER A 520 9.49 10.30 -8.23
CA SER A 520 8.88 11.63 -7.97
C SER A 520 7.49 11.85 -8.58
N GLY A 521 6.91 10.84 -9.21
CA GLY A 521 5.48 10.77 -9.53
C GLY A 521 4.65 10.32 -8.32
N GLY A 522 3.49 9.74 -8.56
CA GLY A 522 2.63 9.20 -7.50
C GLY A 522 2.17 7.77 -7.77
N PHE A 523 1.88 7.01 -6.73
CA PHE A 523 1.18 5.73 -6.82
C PHE A 523 0.12 5.61 -5.74
N GLY A 524 -0.97 4.91 -6.03
CA GLY A 524 -2.09 4.77 -5.08
C GLY A 524 -3.40 4.55 -5.82
N GLY A 525 -4.51 5.03 -5.23
CA GLY A 525 -5.82 4.84 -5.85
C GLY A 525 -6.87 5.91 -5.56
N ILE A 526 -7.91 5.89 -6.39
CA ILE A 526 -9.14 6.68 -6.30
C ILE A 526 -10.30 5.68 -6.20
N SER A 527 -10.97 5.69 -5.05
CA SER A 527 -12.06 4.79 -4.68
C SER A 527 -13.35 5.11 -5.42
N PHE A 528 -14.22 4.12 -5.58
CA PHE A 528 -15.62 4.34 -5.99
C PHE A 528 -16.38 5.25 -5.01
N SER A 529 -16.01 5.26 -3.73
CA SER A 529 -16.56 6.22 -2.74
C SER A 529 -16.14 7.68 -2.99
N GLY A 530 -15.24 7.89 -3.95
CA GLY A 530 -14.64 9.18 -4.24
C GLY A 530 -13.35 9.43 -3.46
N ASP A 531 -13.06 8.77 -2.34
CA ASP A 531 -11.82 9.01 -1.60
C ASP A 531 -10.56 8.71 -2.45
N MET A 532 -9.48 9.48 -2.27
CA MET A 532 -8.22 9.33 -2.99
C MET A 532 -7.04 9.31 -2.00
N ASP A 533 -6.08 8.42 -2.21
CA ASP A 533 -4.83 8.38 -1.47
C ASP A 533 -3.69 8.02 -2.42
N ILE A 534 -2.84 9.01 -2.72
CA ILE A 534 -1.69 8.87 -3.61
C ILE A 534 -0.42 9.17 -2.81
N ALA A 535 0.45 8.18 -2.71
CA ALA A 535 1.78 8.32 -2.14
C ALA A 535 2.73 8.94 -3.17
N LEU A 536 3.73 9.67 -2.70
CA LEU A 536 4.81 10.15 -3.55
C LEU A 536 5.75 8.98 -3.87
N ALA A 537 6.19 8.84 -5.12
CA ALA A 537 7.04 7.73 -5.56
C ALA A 537 8.51 7.94 -5.18
N LEU A 538 8.77 7.98 -3.87
CA LEU A 538 10.08 7.97 -3.24
C LEU A 538 10.40 6.58 -2.69
N ARG A 539 11.69 6.31 -2.45
CA ARG A 539 12.16 5.01 -1.93
C ARG A 539 11.52 3.84 -2.68
N THR A 540 11.53 3.93 -4.00
CA THR A 540 10.86 3.03 -4.94
C THR A 540 11.91 2.41 -5.85
N ILE A 541 11.88 1.08 -5.96
CA ILE A 541 12.66 0.31 -6.93
C ILE A 541 11.73 0.03 -8.12
N VAL A 542 12.19 0.39 -9.32
CA VAL A 542 11.45 0.14 -10.56
C VAL A 542 12.12 -1.00 -11.32
N PHE A 543 11.37 -2.05 -11.62
CA PHE A 543 11.80 -3.18 -12.45
C PHE A 543 11.07 -3.13 -13.79
N PRO A 544 11.72 -2.72 -14.89
CA PRO A 544 11.14 -2.84 -16.22
C PRO A 544 10.80 -4.31 -16.52
N THR A 545 9.65 -4.57 -17.13
CA THR A 545 9.23 -5.93 -17.53
C THR A 545 9.50 -6.22 -19.00
N SER A 546 9.73 -5.18 -19.82
CA SER A 546 10.03 -5.30 -21.25
C SER A 546 11.19 -6.26 -21.51
N SER A 547 11.11 -7.00 -22.62
CA SER A 547 12.15 -7.93 -23.03
C SER A 547 13.49 -7.23 -23.18
N ARG A 548 14.47 -7.68 -22.40
CA ARG A 548 15.86 -7.26 -22.49
C ARG A 548 16.70 -8.40 -23.05
N TYR A 549 17.55 -8.09 -24.01
CA TYR A 549 18.46 -9.06 -24.62
C TYR A 549 19.79 -9.20 -23.86
N ASP A 550 20.02 -8.32 -22.88
CA ASP A 550 21.25 -8.22 -22.08
C ASP A 550 21.10 -8.78 -20.66
N THR A 551 20.04 -9.54 -20.36
CA THR A 551 19.82 -10.21 -19.07
C THR A 551 20.16 -11.70 -19.14
N MET A 552 20.80 -12.23 -18.10
CA MET A 552 21.18 -13.65 -18.03
C MET A 552 20.12 -14.54 -17.37
N TYR A 553 20.21 -15.85 -17.59
CA TYR A 553 19.53 -16.87 -16.78
C TYR A 553 20.51 -17.51 -15.79
N SER A 554 20.03 -17.77 -14.57
CA SER A 554 20.76 -18.58 -13.59
C SER A 554 20.41 -20.05 -13.77
N TYR A 555 21.38 -20.84 -14.20
CA TYR A 555 21.29 -22.30 -14.30
C TYR A 555 21.70 -23.02 -13.01
N LYS A 556 22.09 -22.27 -11.96
CA LYS A 556 22.60 -22.83 -10.70
C LYS A 556 21.47 -23.28 -9.75
N ASP A 557 20.28 -22.71 -9.88
CA ASP A 557 19.12 -23.04 -9.05
C ASP A 557 18.17 -24.00 -9.79
N ARG A 558 17.46 -24.86 -9.05
CA ARG A 558 16.49 -25.82 -9.61
C ARG A 558 15.30 -25.12 -10.26
N ASN A 559 15.03 -23.88 -9.87
CA ASN A 559 14.12 -22.98 -10.54
C ASN A 559 14.97 -22.05 -11.42
N THR A 560 14.85 -22.16 -12.74
CA THR A 560 15.55 -21.28 -13.71
C THR A 560 15.15 -19.82 -13.47
N ARG A 561 15.98 -19.08 -12.72
CA ARG A 561 15.76 -17.66 -12.42
C ARG A 561 16.30 -16.79 -13.55
N ARG A 562 15.60 -15.70 -13.88
CA ARG A 562 16.14 -14.65 -14.76
C ARG A 562 16.83 -13.57 -13.93
N GLU A 563 17.82 -12.93 -14.52
CA GLU A 563 18.38 -11.68 -14.01
C GLU A 563 17.34 -10.56 -14.18
N TRP A 564 17.29 -9.71 -13.18
CA TRP A 564 16.45 -8.52 -13.11
C TRP A 564 17.34 -7.29 -13.00
N VAL A 565 16.90 -6.21 -13.63
CA VAL A 565 17.53 -4.91 -13.53
C VAL A 565 16.67 -4.03 -12.64
N ALA A 566 17.17 -3.75 -11.44
CA ALA A 566 16.56 -2.85 -10.47
C ALA A 566 17.03 -1.43 -10.73
N HIS A 567 16.11 -0.52 -11.01
CA HIS A 567 16.40 0.91 -11.09
C HIS A 567 16.04 1.58 -9.76
N LEU A 568 17.01 2.28 -9.18
CA LEU A 568 16.89 2.97 -7.89
C LEU A 568 17.24 4.44 -8.11
N GLN A 569 16.24 5.32 -8.06
CA GLN A 569 16.47 6.76 -8.24
C GLN A 569 16.34 7.49 -6.91
N ALA A 570 17.26 8.41 -6.66
CA ALA A 570 17.32 9.21 -5.44
C ALA A 570 17.80 10.62 -5.77
N GLY A 571 17.36 11.58 -4.98
CA GLY A 571 17.64 13.00 -5.16
C GLY A 571 17.85 13.74 -3.85
N ALA A 572 18.38 14.94 -3.96
CA ALA A 572 18.72 15.83 -2.86
C ALA A 572 18.25 17.27 -3.15
N GLY A 573 17.81 17.96 -2.10
CA GLY A 573 17.35 19.34 -2.18
C GLY A 573 18.53 20.29 -2.19
N ILE A 574 18.66 21.07 -3.25
CA ILE A 574 19.75 22.02 -3.45
C ILE A 574 19.28 23.41 -3.07
N VAL A 575 20.02 24.02 -2.15
CA VAL A 575 19.85 25.40 -1.69
C VAL A 575 21.17 26.17 -1.83
N ALA A 576 21.17 27.48 -1.57
CA ALA A 576 22.32 28.36 -1.80
C ALA A 576 23.61 27.92 -1.07
N ASP A 577 23.47 27.27 0.09
CA ASP A 577 24.58 26.81 0.92
C ASP A 577 24.89 25.30 0.78
N SER A 578 24.24 24.60 -0.15
CA SER A 578 24.50 23.17 -0.41
C SER A 578 25.95 22.92 -0.84
N ASP A 579 26.56 21.86 -0.31
CA ASP A 579 27.87 21.36 -0.74
C ASP A 579 27.69 20.23 -1.76
N PRO A 580 28.21 20.35 -3.01
CA PRO A 580 27.98 19.35 -4.05
C PRO A 580 28.36 17.91 -3.66
N ALA A 581 29.39 17.73 -2.83
CA ALA A 581 29.83 16.40 -2.42
C ALA A 581 28.91 15.79 -1.35
N ASP A 582 28.36 16.60 -0.44
CA ASP A 582 27.32 16.17 0.50
C ASP A 582 26.03 15.77 -0.21
N GLU A 583 25.54 16.58 -1.16
CA GLU A 583 24.29 16.29 -1.88
C GLU A 583 24.39 15.01 -2.73
N HIS A 584 25.57 14.77 -3.31
CA HIS A 584 25.86 13.53 -4.01
C HIS A 584 25.84 12.32 -3.05
N ARG A 585 26.51 12.44 -1.88
CA ARG A 585 26.50 11.39 -0.84
C ARG A 585 25.09 11.12 -0.32
N GLU A 586 24.26 12.14 -0.20
CA GLU A 586 22.87 11.98 0.22
C GLU A 586 22.07 11.10 -0.76
N CYS A 587 22.22 11.33 -2.07
CA CYS A 587 21.61 10.48 -3.10
C CYS A 587 22.07 9.02 -2.99
N GLU A 588 23.37 8.80 -2.82
CA GLU A 588 23.95 7.46 -2.65
C GLU A 588 23.38 6.75 -1.42
N ASN A 589 23.30 7.45 -0.28
CA ASN A 589 22.78 6.91 0.97
C ASN A 589 21.29 6.55 0.88
N LYS A 590 20.49 7.41 0.24
CA LYS A 590 19.06 7.19 -0.01
C LYS A 590 18.84 5.94 -0.89
N ALA A 591 19.65 5.77 -1.94
CA ALA A 591 19.58 4.60 -2.81
C ALA A 591 20.09 3.32 -2.12
N ALA A 592 21.16 3.42 -1.31
CA ALA A 592 21.73 2.30 -0.57
C ALA A 592 20.74 1.69 0.44
N ALA A 593 19.82 2.48 0.99
CA ALA A 593 18.76 1.97 1.86
C ALA A 593 17.85 0.94 1.14
N LEU A 594 17.55 1.16 -0.13
CA LEU A 594 16.80 0.22 -0.96
C LEU A 594 17.67 -0.97 -1.40
N ALA A 595 18.95 -0.73 -1.70
CA ALA A 595 19.90 -1.78 -2.03
C ALA A 595 20.01 -2.84 -0.92
N ARG A 596 19.85 -2.45 0.36
CA ARG A 596 19.82 -3.40 1.48
C ARG A 596 18.67 -4.40 1.38
N ALA A 597 17.51 -4.01 0.85
CA ALA A 597 16.39 -4.94 0.63
C ALA A 597 16.74 -5.98 -0.45
N ILE A 598 17.49 -5.58 -1.48
CA ILE A 598 17.98 -6.50 -2.50
C ILE A 598 19.00 -7.48 -1.88
N ASP A 599 19.97 -7.01 -1.08
CA ASP A 599 20.92 -7.90 -0.38
C ASP A 599 20.19 -8.94 0.49
N LEU A 600 19.16 -8.49 1.22
CA LEU A 600 18.39 -9.37 2.10
C LEU A 600 17.60 -10.39 1.29
N ALA A 601 16.99 -10.00 0.17
CA ALA A 601 16.31 -10.93 -0.70
C ALA A 601 17.27 -11.96 -1.30
N GLU A 602 18.43 -11.51 -1.79
CA GLU A 602 19.47 -12.39 -2.32
C GLU A 602 19.96 -13.38 -1.25
N SER A 603 20.32 -12.89 -0.06
CA SER A 603 20.77 -13.75 1.04
C SER A 603 19.69 -14.69 1.58
N ALA A 604 18.42 -14.29 1.54
CA ALA A 604 17.33 -15.05 2.12
C ALA A 604 16.80 -16.12 1.18
N PHE A 605 16.71 -15.82 -0.11
CA PHE A 605 15.98 -16.64 -1.09
C PHE A 605 16.87 -17.25 -2.17
N LEU A 606 18.05 -16.68 -2.44
CA LEU A 606 19.02 -17.31 -3.34
C LEU A 606 19.91 -18.25 -2.52
N LYS A 607 19.95 -19.52 -2.91
CA LYS A 607 20.92 -20.47 -2.37
C LYS A 607 22.30 -20.11 -2.95
N LYS A 608 23.30 -19.97 -2.08
CA LYS A 608 24.70 -19.81 -2.49
C LYS A 608 25.22 -21.05 -3.19
#